data_AF-A0AB74D2Z3-F1
#
_entry.id   AF-A0AB74D2Z3-F1
#
_cell.length_a   1.000
_cell.length_b   1.000
_cell.length_c   1.000
_cell.angle_alpha   90.00
_cell.angle_beta   90.00
_cell.angle_gamma   90.00
#
_symmetry.space_group_name_H-M   'P 1'
#
loop_
_entity.id
_entity.type
_entity.pdbx_description
1 polymer ?
#
loop_
_entity_poly.entity_id
_entity_poly.type
_entity_poly.pdbx_seq_one_letter_code
_entity_poly.pdbx_strand_id
1 'polypeptide(L)' 'MSYTAPVKDMLFVLKELACIDAVAQLPGFEDAGFDTAQAVLDESAKFCGEVLAPLNVDGDR' A
#
# COMPACT_ATOMS: atom_id res chain seq x y z
N MET A 1 -2.26 -20.50 3.71
CA MET A 1 -1.55 -19.48 4.52
C MET A 1 -2.23 -18.16 4.21
N SER A 2 -2.79 -17.44 5.20
CA SER A 2 -3.43 -16.15 4.94
C SER A 2 -2.37 -15.05 4.96
N TYR A 3 -2.19 -14.34 3.84
CA TYR A 3 -1.36 -13.14 3.80
C TYR A 3 -2.17 -11.94 4.31
N THR A 4 -1.60 -11.19 5.25
CA THR A 4 -2.19 -9.95 5.76
C THR A 4 -1.16 -8.84 5.60
N ALA A 5 -1.45 -7.85 4.75
CA ALA A 5 -0.55 -6.71 4.56
C ALA A 5 -0.55 -5.80 5.81
N PRO A 6 0.61 -5.33 6.29
CA PRO A 6 0.71 -4.43 7.43
C PRO A 6 0.44 -2.97 7.02
N VAL A 7 -0.76 -2.68 6.50
CA VAL A 7 -1.12 -1.37 5.93
C VAL A 7 -0.95 -0.23 6.93
N LYS A 8 -1.27 -0.45 8.20
CA LYS A 8 -1.12 0.57 9.26
C LYS A 8 0.33 1.03 9.40
N ASP A 9 1.28 0.10 9.41
CA ASP A 9 2.69 0.41 9.55
C ASP A 9 3.23 1.10 8.29
N MET A 10 2.78 0.67 7.11
CA MET A 10 3.11 1.33 5.84
C MET A 10 2.64 2.79 5.82
N LEU A 11 1.40 3.06 6.25
CA LEU A 11 0.85 4.42 6.33
C LEU A 11 1.56 5.27 7.38
N PHE A 12 1.92 4.69 8.52
CA PHE A 12 2.73 5.38 9.52
C PHE A 12 4.07 5.84 8.92
N VAL A 13 4.76 4.96 8.19
CA VAL A 13 6.03 5.32 7.53
C VAL A 13 5.82 6.43 6.49
N LEU A 14 4.76 6.33 5.68
CA LEU A 14 4.46 7.36 4.66
C LEU A 14 4.17 8.73 5.29
N LYS A 15 3.46 8.75 6.42
CA LYS A 15 3.10 9.99 7.11
C LYS A 15 4.26 10.59 7.88
N GLU A 16 4.86 9.80 8.78
CA GLU A 16 5.77 10.30 9.82
C GLU A 16 7.24 10.32 9.39
N LEU A 17 7.63 9.46 8.44
CA LEU A 17 9.03 9.35 7.99
C LEU A 17 9.22 9.94 6.59
N ALA A 18 8.30 9.65 5.67
CA ALA A 18 8.41 10.08 4.27
C ALA A 18 7.75 11.44 3.99
N CYS A 19 6.99 12.00 4.95
CA CYS A 19 6.29 13.28 4.80
C CYS A 19 5.46 13.37 3.52
N ILE A 20 4.60 12.38 3.25
CA ILE A 20 3.87 12.26 1.97
C ILE A 20 3.09 13.52 1.55
N ASP A 21 2.61 14.33 2.50
CA ASP A 21 1.95 15.59 2.17
C ASP A 21 2.89 16.62 1.52
N ALA A 22 4.19 16.59 1.87
CA ALA A 22 5.22 17.42 1.24
C ALA A 22 5.54 16.90 -0.17
N VAL A 23 5.49 15.57 -0.38
CA VAL A 23 5.63 14.97 -1.71
C VAL A 23 4.50 15.44 -2.63
N ALA A 24 3.28 15.53 -2.11
CA ALA A 24 2.12 16.01 -2.87
C ALA A 24 2.20 17.49 -3.29
N GLN A 25 3.16 18.27 -2.76
CA GLN A 25 3.42 19.64 -3.20
C GLN A 25 4.39 19.71 -4.39
N LEU A 26 4.99 18.59 -4.79
CA LEU A 26 5.91 18.56 -5.93
C LEU A 26 5.13 18.60 -7.25
N PRO A 27 5.64 19.30 -8.28
CA PRO A 27 4.98 19.32 -9.59
C PRO A 27 4.79 17.91 -10.15
N GLY A 28 3.54 17.55 -10.48
CA GLY A 28 3.17 16.24 -11.01
C GLY A 28 2.85 15.18 -9.94
N PHE A 29 2.85 15.53 -8.66
CA PHE A 29 2.52 14.65 -7.54
C PHE A 29 1.29 15.11 -6.76
N GLU A 30 0.49 16.01 -7.31
CA GLU A 30 -0.62 16.68 -6.62
C GLU A 30 -1.64 15.69 -6.03
N ASP A 31 -1.84 14.55 -6.69
CA ASP A 31 -2.75 13.48 -6.25
C ASP A 31 -2.07 12.41 -5.38
N ALA A 32 -0.77 12.49 -5.15
CA ALA A 32 0.03 11.53 -4.37
C ALA A 32 0.04 11.83 -2.87
N GLY A 33 -1.08 12.34 -2.34
CA GLY A 33 -1.27 12.65 -0.92
C GLY A 33 -1.64 11.43 -0.06
N PHE A 34 -1.75 11.66 1.25
CA PHE A 34 -2.02 10.61 2.23
C PHE A 34 -3.32 9.83 1.96
N ASP A 35 -4.41 10.52 1.60
CA ASP A 35 -5.70 9.89 1.36
C ASP A 35 -5.67 8.93 0.17
N THR A 36 -5.01 9.33 -0.92
CA THR A 36 -4.80 8.48 -2.10
C THR A 36 -3.94 7.27 -1.75
N ALA A 37 -2.84 7.47 -1.00
CA ALA A 37 -1.98 6.38 -0.58
C ALA A 37 -2.71 5.37 0.31
N GLN A 38 -3.56 5.83 1.22
CA GLN A 38 -4.40 4.97 2.05
C GLN A 38 -5.34 4.12 1.20
N ALA A 39 -6.11 4.73 0.29
CA ALA A 39 -7.03 4.00 -0.57
C ALA A 39 -6.31 2.95 -1.43
N VAL A 40 -5.15 3.31 -2.01
CA VAL A 40 -4.34 2.39 -2.83
C VAL A 40 -3.81 1.22 -2.00
N LEU A 41 -3.28 1.48 -0.80
CA LEU A 41 -2.74 0.42 0.06
C LEU A 41 -3.84 -0.51 0.58
N ASP A 42 -5.02 0.01 0.91
CA ASP A 42 -6.16 -0.81 1.35
C ASP A 42 -6.64 -1.77 0.25
N GLU A 43 -6.82 -1.29 -0.99
CA GLU A 43 -7.20 -2.16 -2.10
C GLU A 43 -6.08 -3.11 -2.51
N SER A 44 -4.82 -2.66 -2.47
CA SER A 44 -3.67 -3.53 -2.72
C SER A 44 -3.57 -4.66 -1.69
N ALA A 45 -3.85 -4.38 -0.42
CA ALA A 45 -3.88 -5.38 0.63
C ALA A 45 -4.94 -6.46 0.37
N LYS A 46 -6.15 -6.06 -0.05
CA LYS A 46 -7.21 -6.99 -0.45
C LYS A 46 -6.78 -7.84 -1.64
N PHE A 47 -6.27 -7.21 -2.71
CA PHE A 47 -5.82 -7.92 -3.89
C PHE A 47 -4.70 -8.94 -3.58
N CYS A 48 -3.70 -8.53 -2.79
CA CYS A 48 -2.63 -9.42 -2.37
C CYS A 48 -3.15 -10.59 -1.52
N GLY A 49 -4.11 -10.35 -0.62
CA GLY A 49 -4.70 -11.38 0.23
C GLY A 49 -5.63 -12.36 -0.51
N GLU A 50 -6.47 -11.86 -1.42
CA GLU A 50 -7.53 -12.63 -2.07
C GLU A 50 -7.09 -13.27 -3.39
N VAL A 51 -6.18 -12.62 -4.13
CA VAL A 51 -5.77 -13.07 -5.47
C VAL A 51 -4.36 -13.62 -5.47
N LEU A 52 -3.38 -12.86 -4.95
CA LEU A 52 -1.97 -13.28 -5.05
C LEU A 52 -1.60 -14.39 -4.07
N ALA A 53 -2.01 -14.27 -2.80
CA ALA A 53 -1.63 -15.24 -1.77
C ALA A 53 -2.06 -16.68 -2.06
N PRO A 54 -3.26 -16.96 -2.63
CA PRO A 54 -3.63 -18.31 -3.06
C PRO A 54 -2.72 -18.89 -4.15
N LEU A 55 -2.26 -18.06 -5.09
CA LEU A 55 -1.42 -18.49 -6.21
C LEU A 55 0.02 -18.83 -5.78
N ASN A 56 0.45 -18.36 -4.61
CA ASN A 56 1.83 -18.53 -4.15
C ASN A 56 2.25 -19.99 -3.98
N VAL A 57 1.33 -20.87 -3.52
CA VAL A 57 1.65 -22.30 -3.32
C VAL A 57 1.77 -23.02 -4.66
N ASP A 58 0.86 -22.74 -5.60
CA ASP A 58 0.90 -23.37 -6.91
C ASP A 58 2.10 -22.88 -7.74
N GLY A 59 2.52 -21.63 -7.56
CA GLY A 59 3.71 -21.07 -8.22
C GLY A 59 5.07 -21.55 -7.68
N ASP A 60 5.12 -22.09 -6.46
CA ASP A 60 6.35 -22.61 -5.84
C ASP A 60 6.65 -24.09 -6.21
N ARG A 61 5.69 -24.78 -6.83
CA ARG A 61 5.78 -26.20 -7.21
C ARG A 61 6.31 -26.38 -8.62
#